data_AF-A0A2U3LQJ3-F1
#
_entry.id   AF-A0A2U3LQJ3-F1
#
_cell.length_a   1.000
_cell.length_b   1.000
_cell.length_c   1.000
_cell.angle_alpha   90.00
_cell.angle_beta   90.00
_cell.angle_gamma   90.00
#
_symmetry.space_group_name_H-M   'P 1'
#
loop_
_entity.id
_entity.type
_entity.pdbx_description
1 polymer ?
#
loop_
_entity_poly.entity_id
_entity_poly.type
_entity_poly.pdbx_seq_one_letter_code
_entity_poly.pdbx_strand_id
1 'polypeptide(L)'
;MEIKVIDSQSPYCGQKFEGGCVYYDIHHTGSSPDLFIIKTPEGLKQILSTSIDVDHYWSQVREEQIERLGAEVGDTVLISREGGGTFKRGFDYSKPHKISRIDSSGHVEFDNGEATIFRPNVKVI
;
A
#
# COMPACT_ATOMS: atom_id res chain seq x y z
N MET A 1 10.41 2.65 -5.58
CA MET A 1 9.25 3.49 -5.94
C MET A 1 9.68 4.82 -6.48
N GLU A 2 8.95 5.34 -7.46
CA GLU A 2 9.12 6.70 -7.94
C GLU A 2 8.21 7.67 -7.17
N ILE A 3 8.77 8.79 -6.76
CA ILE A 3 8.06 9.92 -6.14
C ILE A 3 8.06 11.06 -7.14
N LYS A 4 6.86 11.57 -7.47
CA LYS A 4 6.69 12.72 -8.34
C LYS A 4 6.48 13.97 -7.49
N VAL A 5 7.31 14.98 -7.69
CA VAL A 5 7.19 16.27 -6.98
C VAL A 5 6.18 17.15 -7.71
N ILE A 6 5.22 17.71 -6.97
CA ILE A 6 4.16 18.57 -7.51
C ILE A 6 4.16 19.99 -6.94
N ASP A 7 4.99 20.24 -5.94
CA ASP A 7 5.13 21.55 -5.33
C ASP A 7 5.74 22.57 -6.31
N SER A 8 4.94 23.55 -6.72
CA SER A 8 5.34 24.59 -7.67
C SER A 8 6.50 25.48 -7.19
N GLN A 9 6.76 25.54 -5.88
CA GLN A 9 7.87 26.30 -5.30
C GLN A 9 9.15 25.48 -5.19
N SER A 10 9.07 24.16 -5.41
CA SER A 10 10.23 23.28 -5.37
C SER A 10 11.04 23.38 -6.67
N PRO A 11 12.39 23.42 -6.61
CA PRO A 11 13.23 23.32 -7.80
C PRO A 11 13.07 21.99 -8.55
N TYR A 12 12.43 21.02 -7.90
CA TYR A 12 12.19 19.68 -8.41
C TYR A 12 10.78 19.49 -8.99
N CYS A 13 9.95 20.54 -9.05
CA CYS A 13 8.56 20.44 -9.53
C CYS A 13 8.46 19.75 -10.89
N GLY A 14 7.54 18.79 -11.00
CA GLY A 14 7.28 18.01 -12.21
C GLY A 14 8.24 16.84 -12.46
N GLN A 15 9.30 16.72 -11.65
CA GLN A 15 10.29 15.65 -11.78
C GLN A 15 9.92 14.42 -10.94
N LYS A 16 10.48 13.28 -11.32
CA LYS A 16 10.37 12.00 -10.61
C LYS A 16 11.72 11.58 -10.06
N PHE A 17 11.72 11.06 -8.83
CA PHE A 17 12.92 10.54 -8.17
C PHE A 17 12.63 9.20 -7.52
N GLU A 18 13.63 8.33 -7.49
CA GLU A 18 13.58 7.15 -6.64
C GLU A 18 13.50 7.58 -5.16
N GLY A 19 12.60 6.96 -4.40
CA GLY A 19 12.44 7.28 -3.00
C GLY A 19 11.45 6.40 -2.27
N GLY A 20 11.14 6.78 -1.03
CA GLY A 20 10.19 6.07 -0.18
C GLY A 20 9.67 6.91 0.98
N CYS A 21 8.51 6.51 1.49
CA CYS A 21 7.96 7.00 2.75
C CYS A 21 8.82 6.46 3.91
N VAL A 22 9.28 7.35 4.78
CA VAL A 22 10.09 7.00 5.96
C VAL A 22 9.36 7.25 7.27
N TYR A 23 8.29 8.04 7.25
CA TYR A 23 7.43 8.27 8.41
C TYR A 23 5.99 8.51 7.97
N TYR A 24 5.08 7.73 8.53
CA TYR A 24 3.65 7.77 8.26
C TYR A 24 2.90 8.30 9.49
N ASP A 25 2.35 9.51 9.40
CA ASP A 25 1.84 10.22 10.58
C ASP A 25 0.47 9.72 11.05
N ILE A 26 -0.22 8.92 10.24
CA ILE A 26 -1.56 8.40 10.56
C ILE A 26 -1.62 7.66 11.91
N HIS A 27 -0.49 7.12 12.37
CA HIS A 27 -0.38 6.36 13.61
C HIS A 27 0.07 7.18 14.82
N HIS A 28 0.35 8.48 14.65
CA HIS A 28 0.79 9.37 15.72
C HIS A 28 -0.16 10.53 15.92
N THR A 29 -0.09 11.58 15.10
CA THR A 29 -0.99 12.73 15.23
C THR A 29 -2.15 12.69 14.25
N GLY A 30 -1.99 11.98 13.12
CA GLY A 30 -2.98 11.92 12.05
C GLY A 30 -3.30 13.26 11.41
N SER A 31 -2.49 14.28 11.67
CA SER A 31 -2.73 15.68 11.29
C SER A 31 -1.52 16.37 10.69
N SER A 32 -0.37 15.68 10.65
CA SER A 32 0.86 16.17 10.05
C SER A 32 1.10 15.48 8.70
N PRO A 33 1.78 16.16 7.76
CA PRO A 33 2.25 15.52 6.54
C PRO A 33 3.19 14.34 6.81
N ASP A 34 3.13 13.32 5.95
CA ASP A 34 4.08 12.21 5.99
C ASP A 34 5.46 12.67 5.48
N LEU A 35 6.52 11.98 5.93
CA LEU A 35 7.88 12.26 5.51
C LEU A 35 8.36 11.23 4.49
N PHE A 36 8.91 11.73 3.40
CA PHE A 36 9.54 10.95 2.34
C PHE A 36 11.00 11.35 2.18
N ILE A 37 11.78 10.42 1.62
CA ILE A 37 13.13 10.68 1.15
C ILE A 37 13.18 10.41 -0.35
N ILE A 38 13.74 11.35 -1.11
CA ILE A 38 14.04 11.22 -2.54
C ILE A 38 15.55 11.24 -2.78
N LYS A 39 16.01 10.49 -3.78
CA LYS A 39 17.40 10.48 -4.26
C LYS A 39 17.54 11.48 -5.41
N THR A 40 18.10 12.66 -5.14
CA THR A 40 18.40 13.67 -6.17
C THR A 40 19.87 13.59 -6.61
N PRO A 41 20.27 14.25 -7.71
CA PRO A 41 21.68 14.37 -8.09
C PRO A 41 22.55 15.02 -7.02
N GLU A 42 21.99 15.89 -6.16
CA GLU A 42 22.70 16.50 -5.04
C GLU A 42 22.68 15.65 -3.75
N GLY A 43 22.13 14.44 -3.80
CA GLY A 43 22.04 13.50 -2.70
C GLY A 43 20.63 13.28 -2.16
N LEU A 44 20.52 12.74 -0.95
CA LEU A 44 19.22 12.48 -0.33
C LEU A 44 18.56 13.78 0.14
N LYS A 45 17.29 13.96 -0.21
CA LYS A 45 16.46 15.08 0.24
C LYS A 45 15.21 14.58 0.93
N GLN A 46 14.85 15.24 2.01
CA GLN A 46 13.56 15.05 2.67
C GLN A 46 12.49 15.86 1.95
N ILE A 47 11.31 15.29 1.81
CA ILE A 47 10.15 15.95 1.22
C ILE A 47 8.87 15.49 1.92
N LEU A 48 7.90 16.38 2.06
CA LEU A 48 6.64 16.07 2.72
C LEU A 48 5.58 15.60 1.72
N SER A 49 4.59 14.85 2.22
CA SER A 49 3.44 14.40 1.42
C SER A 49 2.72 15.54 0.71
N THR A 50 2.69 16.74 1.30
CA THR A 50 2.08 17.94 0.70
C THR A 50 2.78 18.44 -0.56
N SER A 51 4.02 18.01 -0.81
CA SER A 51 4.83 18.47 -1.94
C SER A 51 4.96 17.44 -3.07
N ILE A 52 4.30 16.29 -2.95
CA ILE A 52 4.41 15.16 -3.89
C ILE A 52 3.03 14.65 -4.33
N ASP A 53 3.02 13.89 -5.41
CA ASP A 53 1.87 13.10 -5.84
C ASP A 53 1.78 11.83 -4.98
N VAL A 54 1.07 11.93 -3.86
CA VAL A 54 0.96 10.88 -2.84
C VAL A 54 0.19 9.67 -3.38
N ASP A 55 -0.85 9.92 -4.19
CA ASP A 55 -1.66 8.88 -4.81
C ASP A 55 -0.84 8.06 -5.82
N HIS A 56 -0.02 8.73 -6.64
CA HIS A 56 0.92 8.05 -7.55
C HIS A 56 1.91 7.16 -6.78
N TYR A 57 2.39 7.59 -5.62
CA TYR A 57 3.29 6.76 -4.81
C TYR A 57 2.56 5.54 -4.26
N TRP A 58 1.41 5.72 -3.61
CA TRP A 58 0.70 4.61 -2.97
C TRP A 58 0.06 3.65 -3.98
N SER A 59 -0.27 4.10 -5.20
CA SER A 59 -0.72 3.20 -6.26
C SER A 59 0.36 2.21 -6.66
N GLN A 60 1.60 2.66 -6.83
CA GLN A 60 2.74 1.77 -7.08
C GLN A 60 2.94 0.78 -5.92
N VAL A 61 2.82 1.24 -4.67
CA VAL A 61 2.96 0.35 -3.49
C VAL A 61 1.86 -0.69 -3.47
N ARG A 62 0.63 -0.30 -3.83
CA ARG A 62 -0.48 -1.23 -3.97
C ARG A 62 -0.24 -2.25 -5.09
N GLU A 63 0.30 -1.83 -6.23
CA GLU A 63 0.67 -2.74 -7.33
C GLU A 63 1.71 -3.77 -6.87
N GLU A 64 2.76 -3.36 -6.16
CA GLU A 64 3.71 -4.32 -5.56
C GLU A 64 3.03 -5.32 -4.60
N GLN A 65 2.01 -4.89 -3.84
CA GLN A 65 1.27 -5.81 -2.96
C GLN A 65 0.38 -6.79 -3.75
N ILE A 66 -0.20 -6.35 -4.87
CA ILE A 66 -0.97 -7.22 -5.79
C ILE A 66 -0.03 -8.25 -6.41
N GLU A 67 1.12 -7.82 -6.94
CA GLU A 67 2.14 -8.71 -7.51
C GLU A 67 2.65 -9.72 -6.47
N ARG A 68 2.94 -9.27 -5.25
CA ARG A 68 3.34 -10.14 -4.13
C ARG A 68 2.27 -11.18 -3.80
N LEU A 69 0.99 -10.79 -3.82
CA LEU A 69 -0.12 -11.68 -3.50
C LEU A 69 -0.33 -12.72 -4.62
N GLY A 70 -0.09 -12.33 -5.88
CA GLY A 70 -0.31 -13.16 -7.05
C GLY A 70 -1.80 -13.36 -7.38
N ALA A 71 -2.66 -12.42 -6.97
CA ALA A 71 -4.10 -12.43 -7.19
C ALA A 71 -4.66 -11.00 -7.20
N GLU A 72 -5.79 -10.80 -7.87
CA GLU A 72 -6.43 -9.50 -8.05
C GLU A 72 -7.75 -9.37 -7.27
N VAL A 73 -8.25 -8.13 -7.19
CA VAL A 73 -9.60 -7.87 -6.65
C VAL A 73 -10.62 -8.51 -7.57
N GLY A 74 -11.50 -9.33 -7.00
CA GLY A 74 -12.51 -10.10 -7.73
C GLY A 74 -12.19 -11.59 -7.82
N ASP A 75 -10.92 -11.99 -7.68
CA ASP A 75 -10.52 -13.40 -7.71
C ASP A 75 -11.12 -14.17 -6.53
N THR A 76 -11.42 -15.43 -6.78
CA THR A 76 -11.73 -16.40 -5.72
C THR A 76 -10.48 -17.21 -5.42
N VAL A 77 -10.10 -17.25 -4.14
CA VAL A 77 -8.82 -17.82 -3.72
C VAL A 77 -8.98 -18.71 -2.49
N LEU A 78 -8.06 -19.68 -2.35
CA LEU A 78 -7.83 -20.37 -1.09
C LEU A 78 -6.71 -19.68 -0.31
N ILE A 79 -6.94 -19.42 0.97
CA ILE A 79 -5.92 -18.83 1.85
C ILE A 79 -4.97 -19.96 2.29
N SER A 80 -3.74 -19.92 1.78
CA SER A 80 -2.73 -20.96 2.03
C SER A 80 -1.84 -20.69 3.25
N ARG A 81 -1.76 -19.43 3.67
CA ARG A 81 -1.09 -19.01 4.90
C ARG A 81 -1.84 -17.82 5.47
N GLU A 82 -2.25 -17.96 6.73
CA GLU A 82 -2.85 -16.89 7.51
C GLU A 82 -1.81 -15.82 7.88
N GLY A 83 -2.23 -14.57 7.88
CA GLY A 83 -1.50 -13.44 8.44
C GLY A 83 -2.19 -12.91 9.68
N GLY A 84 -1.64 -11.85 10.29
CA GLY A 84 -2.38 -11.10 11.32
C GLY A 84 -3.58 -10.39 10.70
N GLY A 85 -4.66 -10.17 11.44
CA GLY A 85 -5.83 -9.52 10.87
C GLY A 85 -7.06 -9.57 11.76
N THR A 86 -8.20 -9.17 11.20
CA THR A 86 -9.51 -9.23 11.83
C THR A 86 -10.46 -10.03 10.96
N PHE A 87 -11.34 -10.79 11.59
CA PHE A 87 -12.34 -11.60 10.90
C PHE A 87 -13.60 -11.73 11.74
N LYS A 88 -14.74 -11.89 11.07
CA LYS A 88 -16.02 -12.14 11.74
C LYS A 88 -16.09 -13.57 12.26
N ARG A 89 -16.93 -13.78 13.27
CA ARG A 89 -17.16 -15.12 13.84
C ARG A 89 -17.69 -16.07 12.76
N GLY A 90 -16.99 -17.18 12.56
CA GLY A 90 -17.37 -18.20 11.58
C GLY A 90 -16.68 -18.08 10.23
N PHE A 91 -15.79 -17.08 10.05
CA PHE A 91 -14.88 -17.07 8.92
C PHE A 91 -13.98 -18.31 8.94
N ASP A 92 -13.86 -19.00 7.80
CA ASP A 92 -13.27 -20.33 7.71
C ASP A 92 -12.25 -20.37 6.57
N TYR A 93 -10.98 -20.19 6.93
CA TYR A 93 -9.83 -20.15 6.01
C TYR A 93 -9.71 -21.36 5.09
N SER A 94 -10.34 -22.49 5.42
CA SER A 94 -10.31 -23.70 4.60
C SER A 94 -11.20 -23.64 3.36
N LYS A 95 -12.03 -22.58 3.23
CA LYS A 95 -12.95 -22.40 2.10
C LYS A 95 -12.44 -21.38 1.08
N PRO A 96 -12.95 -21.41 -0.16
CA PRO A 96 -12.71 -20.36 -1.13
C PRO A 96 -13.32 -19.03 -0.67
N HIS A 97 -12.57 -17.95 -0.85
CA HIS A 97 -12.96 -16.58 -0.50
C HIS A 97 -12.72 -15.63 -1.66
N LYS A 98 -13.60 -14.65 -1.84
CA LYS A 98 -13.45 -13.62 -2.87
C LYS A 98 -12.63 -12.45 -2.33
N ILE A 99 -11.63 -12.01 -3.09
CA ILE A 99 -10.88 -10.80 -2.77
C ILE A 99 -11.75 -9.58 -3.09
N SER A 100 -12.02 -8.75 -2.09
CA SER A 100 -12.80 -7.53 -2.23
C SER A 100 -11.94 -6.26 -2.28
N ARG A 101 -10.79 -6.24 -1.60
CA ARG A 101 -9.85 -5.11 -1.63
C ARG A 101 -8.42 -5.57 -1.36
N ILE A 102 -7.46 -4.89 -1.99
CA ILE A 102 -6.03 -4.98 -1.67
C ILE A 102 -5.55 -3.53 -1.51
N ASP A 103 -4.87 -3.22 -0.41
CA ASP A 103 -4.31 -1.88 -0.16
C ASP A 103 -2.78 -1.86 -0.15
N SER A 104 -2.21 -0.65 -0.13
CA SER A 104 -0.77 -0.40 -0.16
C SER A 104 -0.04 -0.86 1.11
N SER A 105 -0.72 -1.04 2.23
CA SER A 105 -0.09 -1.58 3.45
C SER A 105 0.16 -3.09 3.33
N GLY A 106 -0.60 -3.76 2.45
CA GLY A 106 -0.59 -5.20 2.27
C GLY A 106 -1.73 -5.92 2.99
N HIS A 107 -2.75 -5.19 3.46
CA HIS A 107 -3.99 -5.82 3.89
C HIS A 107 -4.82 -6.23 2.68
N VAL A 108 -5.43 -7.41 2.79
CA VAL A 108 -6.34 -7.99 1.82
C VAL A 108 -7.68 -8.21 2.49
N GLU A 109 -8.73 -7.63 1.93
CA GLU A 109 -10.11 -7.80 2.37
C GLU A 109 -10.77 -8.93 1.59
N PHE A 110 -11.47 -9.81 2.30
CA PHE A 110 -12.19 -10.94 1.76
C PHE A 110 -13.70 -10.80 2.01
N ASP A 111 -14.48 -11.26 1.04
CA ASP A 111 -15.95 -11.37 1.07
C ASP A 111 -16.66 -10.09 1.57
N ASN A 112 -16.20 -8.93 1.12
CA ASN A 112 -16.73 -7.60 1.43
C ASN A 112 -16.66 -7.26 2.94
N GLY A 113 -15.52 -7.58 3.56
CA GLY A 113 -15.23 -7.21 4.94
C GLY A 113 -15.56 -8.29 5.97
N GLU A 114 -15.75 -9.55 5.54
CA GLU A 114 -15.83 -10.68 6.47
C GLU A 114 -14.47 -10.97 7.12
N ALA A 115 -13.38 -10.75 6.39
CA ALA A 115 -12.03 -10.77 6.92
C ALA A 115 -11.15 -9.70 6.27
N THR A 116 -10.21 -9.17 7.04
CA THR A 116 -9.11 -8.34 6.55
C THR A 116 -7.81 -8.90 7.11
N ILE A 117 -6.92 -9.38 6.24
CA ILE A 117 -5.72 -10.12 6.62
C ILE A 117 -4.49 -9.39 6.09
N PHE A 118 -3.52 -9.16 6.95
CA PHE A 118 -2.25 -8.56 6.64
C PHE A 118 -1.32 -9.59 5.98
N ARG A 119 -0.97 -9.32 4.72
CA ARG A 119 -0.03 -10.07 3.90
C ARG A 119 -0.23 -11.60 3.91
N PRO A 120 -1.45 -12.11 3.63
CA PRO A 120 -1.66 -13.54 3.45
C PRO A 120 -0.92 -14.04 2.20
N ASN A 121 -0.82 -15.37 2.10
CA ASN A 121 -0.54 -16.05 0.84
C ASN A 121 -1.79 -16.78 0.36
N VAL A 122 -2.11 -16.65 -0.92
CA VAL A 122 -3.32 -17.22 -1.50
C VAL A 122 -3.01 -18.04 -2.74
N LYS A 123 -3.98 -18.84 -3.18
CA LYS A 123 -3.96 -19.53 -4.47
C LYS A 123 -5.27 -19.27 -5.18
N VAL A 124 -5.22 -18.71 -6.39
CA VAL A 124 -6.38 -18.53 -7.26
C VAL A 124 -6.94 -19.91 -7.65
N ILE A 125 -8.27 -20.01 -7.69
CA ILE A 125 -9.03 -21.23 -8.02
C ILE A 125 -9.79 -21.02 -9.33
#